data_AF-A0A2K1XDX2-F1
#
_entry.id   AF-A0A2K1XDX2-F1
#
_cell.length_a   1.000
_cell.length_b   1.000
_cell.length_c   1.000
_cell.angle_alpha   90.00
_cell.angle_beta   90.00
_cell.angle_gamma   90.00
#
_symmetry.space_group_name_H-M   'P 1'
#
loop_
_entity.id
_entity.type
_entity.pdbx_description
1 polymer ?
#
loop_
_entity_poly.entity_id
_entity_poly.type
_entity_poly.pdbx_seq_one_letter_code
_entity_poly.pdbx_strand_id
1 'polypeptide(L)' 'MGNGQPNRLESLRISMRKAGDEIKGASLASDAFFLIAWNDTVEKVCEASIGVVAEHGGSIRNKDTIECCNITQQIISILQ' A
#
# COMPACT_ATOMS: atom_id res chain seq x y z
N MET A 1 -8.99 -6.68 -4.94
CA MET A 1 -8.57 -7.84 -4.12
C MET A 1 -7.63 -8.76 -4.89
N GLY A 2 -6.42 -8.96 -4.36
CA GLY A 2 -5.39 -9.86 -4.89
C GLY A 2 -4.89 -10.74 -3.75
N ASN A 3 -5.52 -11.89 -3.59
CA ASN A 3 -5.25 -12.86 -2.52
C ASN A 3 -4.39 -14.02 -3.03
N GLY A 4 -3.75 -14.73 -2.10
CA GLY A 4 -3.02 -15.98 -2.37
C GLY A 4 -1.69 -15.80 -3.13
N GLN A 5 -1.11 -14.61 -3.12
CA GLN A 5 0.17 -14.37 -3.79
C GLN A 5 1.35 -14.62 -2.85
N PRO A 6 2.47 -15.15 -3.36
CA PRO A 6 3.67 -15.40 -2.55
C PRO A 6 4.39 -14.11 -2.15
N ASN A 7 4.10 -12.98 -2.81
CA ASN A 7 4.63 -11.66 -2.47
C ASN A 7 3.51 -10.61 -2.50
N ARG A 8 3.64 -9.56 -1.68
CA ARG A 8 2.59 -8.51 -1.59
C ARG A 8 2.54 -7.59 -2.79
N LEU A 9 3.64 -7.41 -3.50
CA LEU A 9 3.65 -6.58 -4.70
C LEU A 9 2.67 -7.14 -5.75
N GLU A 10 2.62 -8.46 -5.93
CA GLU A 10 1.65 -9.13 -6.80
C GLU A 10 0.22 -9.04 -6.25
N SER A 11 0.03 -9.19 -4.93
CA SER A 11 -1.28 -8.97 -4.29
C SER A 11 -1.83 -7.56 -4.57
N LEU A 12 -0.96 -6.54 -4.49
CA LEU A 12 -1.29 -5.17 -4.81
C LEU A 12 -1.58 -5.02 -6.30
N ARG A 13 -0.69 -5.47 -7.20
CA ARG A 13 -0.88 -5.37 -8.66
C ARG A 13 -2.19 -6.00 -9.12
N ILE A 14 -2.54 -7.17 -8.61
CA ILE A 14 -3.81 -7.82 -8.93
C ILE A 14 -4.98 -7.00 -8.40
N SER A 15 -4.88 -6.43 -7.19
CA SER A 15 -5.90 -5.55 -6.63
C SER A 15 -6.09 -4.29 -7.46
N MET A 16 -5.00 -3.62 -7.84
CA MET A 16 -5.03 -2.40 -8.65
C MET A 16 -5.63 -2.66 -10.03
N ARG A 17 -5.19 -3.74 -10.70
CA ARG A 17 -5.71 -4.13 -12.01
C ARG A 17 -7.21 -4.45 -11.97
N LYS A 18 -7.70 -5.06 -10.89
CA LYS A 18 -9.12 -5.34 -10.71
C LYS A 18 -9.94 -4.08 -10.38
N ALA A 19 -9.35 -3.14 -9.64
CA ALA A 19 -10.01 -1.87 -9.31
C ALA A 19 -10.09 -0.92 -10.54
N GLY A 20 -9.10 -0.97 -11.42
CA GLY A 20 -9.06 -0.12 -12.62
C GLY A 20 -9.12 1.36 -12.23
N ASP A 21 -10.04 2.11 -12.84
CA ASP A 21 -10.19 3.54 -12.62
C ASP A 21 -10.77 3.89 -11.23
N GLU A 22 -11.43 2.94 -10.56
CA GLU A 22 -12.01 3.13 -9.22
C GLU A 22 -10.95 3.24 -8.12
N ILE A 23 -9.67 3.05 -8.45
CA ILE A 23 -8.59 3.08 -7.46
C ILE A 23 -8.30 4.48 -6.91
N LYS A 24 -8.63 5.52 -7.68
CA LYS A 24 -8.35 6.91 -7.30
C LYS A 24 -9.20 7.31 -6.11
N GLY A 25 -8.55 7.67 -5.00
CA GLY A 25 -9.21 8.02 -3.74
C GLY A 25 -9.78 6.82 -2.99
N ALA A 26 -9.56 5.58 -3.46
CA ALA A 26 -9.99 4.39 -2.76
C ALA A 26 -9.19 4.18 -1.46
N SER A 27 -9.68 3.26 -0.62
CA SER A 27 -8.99 2.80 0.58
C SER A 27 -8.33 1.43 0.32
N LEU A 28 -7.06 1.30 0.68
CA LEU A 28 -6.30 0.05 0.66
C LEU A 28 -6.16 -0.49 2.07
N ALA A 29 -6.44 -1.77 2.27
CA ALA A 29 -6.15 -2.49 3.51
C ALA A 29 -5.21 -3.66 3.20
N SER A 30 -4.14 -3.78 4.00
CA SER A 30 -3.17 -4.87 3.95
C SER A 30 -3.20 -5.67 5.25
N ASP A 31 -3.27 -6.99 5.13
CA ASP A 31 -3.26 -7.94 6.24
C ASP A 31 -1.88 -8.06 6.92
N ALA A 32 -0.83 -7.60 6.24
CA ALA A 32 0.53 -7.52 6.76
C ALA A 32 1.19 -6.17 6.43
N PHE A 33 2.27 -5.83 7.15
CA PHE A 33 3.05 -4.61 6.91
C PHE A 33 3.82 -4.64 5.59
N PHE A 34 4.15 -3.49 5.00
CA PHE A 34 5.01 -3.33 3.83
C PHE A 34 6.52 -3.43 4.20
N LEU A 35 7.29 -4.15 3.39
CA LEU A 35 8.65 -4.63 3.74
C LEU A 35 9.72 -3.66 3.22
N ILE A 36 9.58 -3.20 1.98
CA ILE A 36 10.52 -2.31 1.31
C ILE A 36 9.74 -1.16 0.67
N ALA A 37 10.30 0.04 0.70
CA ALA A 37 9.67 1.21 0.07
C ALA A 37 10.04 1.36 -1.41
N TRP A 38 11.32 1.26 -1.75
CA TRP A 38 11.84 1.50 -3.10
C TRP A 38 11.64 0.28 -4.02
N ASN A 39 11.07 0.48 -5.20
CA ASN A 39 10.76 -0.54 -6.21
C ASN A 39 9.88 -1.70 -5.68
N ASP A 40 9.04 -1.42 -4.68
CA ASP A 40 8.15 -2.39 -4.05
C ASP A 40 6.75 -1.76 -3.82
N THR A 41 5.97 -2.36 -2.94
CA THR A 41 4.54 -2.17 -2.74
C THR A 41 4.22 -0.72 -2.36
N VAL A 42 5.05 -0.07 -1.54
CA VAL A 42 4.84 1.32 -1.09
C VAL A 42 4.87 2.31 -2.25
N GLU A 43 5.89 2.24 -3.11
CA GLU A 43 6.00 3.14 -4.27
C GLU A 43 4.78 3.01 -5.19
N LYS A 44 4.31 1.78 -5.43
CA LYS A 44 3.11 1.56 -6.25
C LYS A 44 1.83 2.06 -5.61
N VAL A 45 1.71 2.00 -4.29
CA VAL A 45 0.59 2.60 -3.57
C VAL A 45 0.62 4.13 -3.69
N CYS A 46 1.80 4.72 -3.56
CA CYS A 46 2.03 6.16 -3.72
C CYS A 46 1.66 6.65 -5.14
N GLU A 47 2.05 5.90 -6.18
CA GLU A 47 1.69 6.19 -7.58
C GLU A 47 0.19 6.01 -7.87
N ALA A 48 -0.47 5.06 -7.19
CA ALA A 48 -1.85 4.65 -7.47
C ALA A 48 -2.93 5.70 -7.14
N SER A 49 -2.56 6.84 -6.54
CA SER A 49 -3.51 7.86 -6.06
C SER A 49 -4.56 7.30 -5.09
N ILE A 50 -4.16 6.32 -4.26
CA ILE A 50 -4.99 5.74 -3.20
C ILE A 50 -5.13 6.80 -2.09
N GLY A 51 -6.33 7.00 -1.57
CA GLY A 51 -6.59 8.06 -0.59
C GLY A 51 -6.17 7.67 0.84
N VAL A 52 -6.41 6.40 1.20
CA VAL A 52 -6.16 5.88 2.54
C VAL A 52 -5.50 4.50 2.46
N VAL A 53 -4.50 4.27 3.29
CA VAL A 53 -3.76 3.01 3.38
C VAL A 53 -3.76 2.54 4.84
N ALA A 54 -4.26 1.33 5.08
CA ALA A 54 -4.25 0.69 6.39
C ALA A 54 -3.41 -0.59 6.35
N GLU A 55 -2.50 -0.76 7.30
CA GLU A 55 -1.68 -1.95 7.44
C GLU A 55 -1.34 -2.23 8.92
N HIS A 56 -0.90 -3.44 9.22
CA HIS A 56 -0.58 -3.86 10.60
C HIS A 56 0.68 -3.16 11.19
N GLY A 57 1.56 -2.61 10.35
CA GLY A 57 2.86 -2.08 10.79
C GLY A 57 3.78 -3.14 11.43
N GLY A 58 4.90 -2.70 12.02
CA GLY A 58 5.93 -3.60 12.57
C GLY A 58 7.10 -3.88 11.61
N SER A 59 7.14 -3.21 10.46
CA SER A 59 8.34 -3.20 9.61
C SER A 59 9.42 -2.35 10.24
N ILE A 60 10.68 -2.81 10.13
CA ILE A 60 11.87 -1.99 10.43
C ILE A 60 11.85 -0.70 9.58
N ARG A 61 11.21 -0.75 8.41
CA ARG A 61 11.10 0.34 7.43
C ARG A 61 9.74 1.05 7.44
N ASN A 62 9.00 1.01 8.55
CA ASN A 62 7.74 1.75 8.68
C ASN A 62 7.90 3.25 8.36
N LYS A 63 9.06 3.85 8.68
CA LYS A 63 9.34 5.27 8.40
C LYS A 63 9.26 5.60 6.91
N ASP A 64 9.87 4.77 6.06
CA ASP A 64 9.88 4.98 4.61
C ASP A 64 8.44 4.94 4.04
N THR A 65 7.58 4.09 4.62
CA THR A 65 6.17 3.98 4.21
C THR A 65 5.38 5.23 4.60
N ILE A 66 5.53 5.70 5.85
CA ILE A 66 4.90 6.92 6.34
C ILE A 66 5.36 8.13 5.52
N GLU A 67 6.65 8.22 5.22
CA GLU A 67 7.22 9.30 4.41
C GLU A 67 6.62 9.33 3.00
N CYS A 68 6.50 8.17 2.34
CA CYS A 68 5.88 8.08 1.02
C CYS A 68 4.42 8.55 1.04
N CYS A 69 3.64 8.10 2.03
CA CYS A 69 2.24 8.53 2.19
C CYS A 69 2.14 10.04 2.48
N ASN A 70 3.03 10.61 3.30
CA ASN A 70 3.05 12.04 3.58
C ASN A 70 3.34 12.89 2.33
N ILE A 71 4.31 12.48 1.50
CA ILE A 71 4.64 13.17 0.25
C ILE A 71 3.45 13.13 -0.72
N THR A 72 2.73 12.02 -0.76
CA THR A 72 1.61 11.80 -1.68
C THR A 72 0.24 12.20 -1.11
N GLN A 73 0.22 12.83 0.07
CA GLN A 73 -1.00 13.22 0.80
C GLN A 73 -1.97 12.06 1.08
N GLN A 74 -1.46 10.85 1.23
CA GLN A 74 -2.23 9.67 1.59
C GLN A 74 -2.31 9.54 3.11
N ILE A 75 -3.47 9.14 3.62
CA ILE A 75 -3.64 8.90 5.05
C ILE A 75 -3.20 7.47 5.36
N ILE A 76 -2.18 7.32 6.19
CA ILE A 76 -1.72 6.01 6.66
C ILE A 76 -2.24 5.71 8.06
N SER A 77 -2.82 4.52 8.24
CA SER A 77 -3.23 3.98 9.55
C SER A 77 -2.45 2.70 9.82
N ILE A 78 -1.60 2.75 10.84
CA ILE A 78 -0.85 1.60 11.33
C ILE A 78 -1.61 1.00 12.50
N LEU A 79 -2.11 -0.22 12.34
CA LEU A 79 -2.89 -0.96 13.33
C LEU A 79 -1.94 -1.73 14.26
N GLN A 80 -1.42 -1.06 15.30
CA GLN A 80 -0.64 -1.68 16.39
C GLN A 80 -1.37 -1.63 17.72
#